data_AF-A0A382FUG7-F1
#
_entry.id   AF-A0A382FUG7-F1
#
_cell.length_a   1.000
_cell.length_b   1.000
_cell.length_c   1.000
_cell.angle_alpha   90.00
_cell.angle_beta   90.00
_cell.angle_gamma   90.00
#
_symmetry.space_group_name_H-M   'P 1'
#
loop_
_entity.id
_entity.type
_entity.pdbx_description
1 polymer ?
#
loop_
_entity_poly.entity_id
_entity_poly.type
_entity_poly.pdbx_seq_one_letter_code
_entity_poly.pdbx_strand_id
1 'polypeptide(L)'
;MNNYKNIKITPVMIVIIGYVYLLIVSIFLYSIGFGKNNKFFRWGIPVTILGQEINDEKTFYSIWIIVLFNTSISTAFTEIVYSWMLNCVQDPKSVDTIYSNKVSLLLVGLNSLYYSIHMLVFMNAIMTQFSFFIASFFGGIIVILYTNWQYILRVNRNKTNLLNEN
;
A
#
# COMPACT_ATOMS: atom_id res chain seq x y z
N MET A 1 -26.79 37.17 4.14
CA MET A 1 -25.57 36.56 4.72
C MET A 1 -25.72 35.05 4.67
N ASN A 2 -24.99 34.38 3.78
CA ASN A 2 -25.04 32.92 3.68
C ASN A 2 -24.27 32.31 4.85
N ASN A 3 -25.01 31.74 5.80
CA ASN A 3 -24.49 30.85 6.83
C ASN A 3 -24.12 29.51 6.20
N TYR A 4 -23.00 29.44 5.49
CA TYR A 4 -22.39 28.15 5.21
C TYR A 4 -21.81 27.61 6.51
N LYS A 5 -22.52 26.66 7.13
CA LYS A 5 -21.91 25.77 8.13
C LYS A 5 -20.75 25.05 7.45
N ASN A 6 -19.52 25.45 7.75
CA ASN A 6 -18.33 24.71 7.34
C ASN A 6 -18.39 23.32 7.97
N ILE A 7 -18.86 22.33 7.20
CA ILE A 7 -18.76 20.92 7.57
C ILE A 7 -17.27 20.60 7.59
N LYS A 8 -16.72 20.40 8.80
CA LYS A 8 -15.34 19.93 8.95
C LYS A 8 -15.27 18.46 8.57
N ILE A 9 -14.88 18.18 7.33
CA ILE A 9 -14.59 16.81 6.88
C ILE A 9 -13.33 16.35 7.60
N THR A 10 -13.45 15.34 8.48
CA THR A 10 -12.30 14.75 9.18
C THR A 10 -11.77 13.53 8.42
N PRO A 11 -10.49 13.15 8.58
CA PRO A 11 -9.96 11.92 7.99
C PRO A 11 -10.77 10.68 8.37
N VAL A 12 -11.27 10.60 9.61
CA VAL A 12 -12.13 9.52 10.09
C VAL A 12 -13.43 9.43 9.29
N MET A 13 -14.06 10.57 9.00
CA MET A 13 -15.28 10.60 8.17
C MET A 13 -15.01 10.07 6.76
N ILE A 14 -13.89 10.45 6.14
CA ILE A 14 -13.51 9.98 4.79
C ILE A 14 -13.33 8.46 4.78
N VAL A 15 -12.65 7.90 5.78
CA VAL A 15 -12.46 6.45 5.92
C VAL A 15 -13.80 5.72 6.04
N ILE A 16 -14.70 6.22 6.89
CA ILE A 16 -16.03 5.63 7.07
C ILE A 16 -16.82 5.66 5.76
N ILE A 17 -16.83 6.79 5.05
CA ILE A 17 -17.52 6.94 3.77
C ILE A 17 -16.99 5.92 2.76
N GLY A 18 -15.66 5.73 2.68
CA GLY A 18 -15.03 4.76 1.79
C GLY A 18 -15.49 3.31 2.07
N TYR A 19 -15.50 2.89 3.34
CA TYR A 19 -15.96 1.54 3.70
C TYR A 19 -17.46 1.33 3.47
N VAL A 20 -18.28 2.34 3.76
CA VAL A 20 -19.72 2.29 3.47
C VAL A 20 -19.97 2.15 1.97
N TYR A 21 -19.24 2.90 1.14
CA TYR A 21 -19.29 2.76 -0.32
C TYR A 21 -18.93 1.34 -0.77
N LEU A 22 -17.83 0.77 -0.27
CA LEU A 22 -17.43 -0.60 -0.60
C LEU A 22 -18.48 -1.64 -0.21
N LEU A 23 -19.13 -1.46 0.95
CA LEU A 23 -20.23 -2.32 1.39
C LEU A 23 -21.43 -2.24 0.43
N ILE A 24 -21.84 -1.03 0.05
CA ILE A 24 -22.94 -0.81 -0.91
C ILE A 24 -22.64 -1.48 -2.26
N VAL A 25 -21.42 -1.28 -2.79
CA VAL A 25 -20.99 -1.91 -4.05
C VAL A 25 -21.00 -3.43 -3.93
N SER A 26 -20.53 -3.97 -2.81
CA SER A 26 -20.50 -5.43 -2.58
C SER A 26 -21.91 -6.03 -2.55
N ILE A 27 -22.85 -5.38 -1.86
CA ILE A 27 -24.26 -5.79 -1.82
C ILE A 27 -24.88 -5.72 -3.22
N PHE A 28 -24.63 -4.63 -3.95
CA PHE A 28 -25.13 -4.46 -5.32
C PHE A 28 -24.61 -5.57 -6.25
N LEU A 29 -23.30 -5.83 -6.23
CA LEU A 29 -22.68 -6.89 -7.03
C LEU A 29 -23.24 -8.28 -6.68
N TYR A 30 -23.45 -8.54 -5.39
CA TYR A 30 -24.09 -9.78 -4.97
C TYR A 30 -25.53 -9.90 -5.50
N SER A 31 -26.31 -8.81 -5.44
CA SER A 31 -27.71 -8.77 -5.88
C SER A 31 -27.87 -9.05 -7.39
N ILE A 32 -26.94 -8.58 -8.23
CA ILE A 32 -26.95 -8.85 -9.67
C ILE A 32 -26.35 -10.21 -10.04
N GLY A 33 -25.97 -11.02 -9.05
CA GLY A 33 -25.43 -12.35 -9.26
C GLY A 33 -23.96 -12.41 -9.65
N PHE A 34 -23.20 -11.31 -9.55
CA PHE A 34 -21.76 -11.27 -9.88
C PHE A 34 -20.92 -12.25 -9.05
N GLY A 35 -21.38 -12.59 -7.85
CA GLY A 35 -20.73 -13.59 -6.99
C GLY A 35 -21.03 -15.05 -7.35
N LYS A 36 -22.05 -15.33 -8.17
CA LYS A 36 -22.42 -16.70 -8.54
C LYS A 36 -21.38 -17.27 -9.51
N ASN A 37 -20.66 -18.32 -9.09
CA ASN A 37 -19.59 -19.00 -9.82
C ASN A 37 -18.23 -18.28 -9.92
N ASN A 38 -17.98 -17.25 -9.10
CA ASN A 38 -16.69 -16.57 -9.13
C ASN A 38 -15.60 -17.42 -8.44
N LYS A 39 -14.58 -17.85 -9.20
CA LYS A 39 -13.43 -18.61 -8.67
C LYS A 39 -12.47 -17.74 -7.84
N PHE A 40 -12.58 -16.42 -7.93
CA PHE A 40 -11.71 -15.47 -7.23
C PHE A 40 -11.76 -15.62 -5.71
N PHE A 41 -12.95 -15.77 -5.12
CA PHE A 41 -13.13 -15.84 -3.65
C PHE A 41 -12.75 -17.19 -3.03
N ARG A 42 -12.03 -18.04 -3.76
CA ARG A 42 -11.53 -19.32 -3.25
C ARG A 42 -10.32 -19.09 -2.36
N TRP A 43 -10.01 -20.07 -1.51
CA TRP A 43 -8.75 -20.14 -0.77
C TRP A 43 -8.03 -21.45 -1.11
N GLY A 44 -6.72 -21.39 -1.33
CA GLY A 44 -5.91 -22.58 -1.64
C GLY A 44 -5.93 -22.99 -3.12
N ILE A 45 -5.50 -24.22 -3.39
CA ILE A 45 -5.42 -24.83 -4.72
C ILE A 45 -6.80 -25.24 -5.27
N PRO A 46 -6.96 -25.41 -6.60
CA PRO A 46 -6.00 -25.11 -7.66
C PRO A 46 -6.00 -23.62 -8.02
N VAL A 47 -4.84 -23.10 -8.42
CA VAL A 47 -4.70 -21.70 -8.84
C VAL A 47 -3.78 -21.54 -10.05
N THR A 48 -4.12 -20.63 -10.97
CA THR A 48 -3.33 -20.39 -12.19
C THR A 48 -2.62 -19.04 -12.09
N ILE A 49 -1.30 -19.04 -11.98
CA ILE A 49 -0.48 -17.81 -11.91
C ILE A 49 0.43 -17.77 -13.14
N LEU A 50 0.42 -16.65 -13.87
CA LEU A 50 1.24 -16.47 -15.09
C LEU A 50 1.08 -17.61 -16.12
N GLY A 51 -0.13 -18.19 -16.20
CA GLY A 51 -0.43 -19.30 -17.11
C GLY A 51 0.01 -20.68 -16.60
N GLN A 52 0.60 -20.79 -15.41
CA GLN A 52 0.97 -22.05 -14.79
C GLN A 52 -0.05 -22.45 -13.70
N GLU A 53 -0.60 -23.66 -13.81
CA GLU A 53 -1.46 -24.22 -12.77
C GLU A 53 -0.64 -24.76 -11.60
N ILE A 54 -1.05 -24.35 -10.40
CA ILE A 54 -0.47 -24.76 -9.12
C ILE A 54 -1.50 -25.64 -8.43
N ASN A 55 -1.13 -26.91 -8.27
CA ASN A 55 -1.98 -27.96 -7.73
C ASN A 55 -1.43 -28.55 -6.42
N ASP A 56 -0.31 -28.02 -5.92
CA ASP A 56 0.31 -28.45 -4.67
C ASP A 56 0.33 -27.33 -3.62
N GLU A 57 0.01 -27.68 -2.38
CA GLU A 57 -0.09 -26.72 -1.27
C GLU A 57 1.25 -26.04 -0.96
N LYS A 58 2.36 -26.78 -1.09
CA LYS A 58 3.70 -26.26 -0.81
C LYS A 58 4.04 -25.08 -1.73
N THR A 59 3.83 -25.23 -3.03
CA THR A 59 4.06 -24.17 -4.02
C THR A 59 3.08 -23.03 -3.83
N PHE A 60 1.81 -23.33 -3.53
CA PHE A 60 0.80 -22.31 -3.20
C PHE A 60 1.26 -21.40 -2.06
N TYR A 61 1.61 -21.97 -0.90
CA TYR A 61 2.02 -21.18 0.27
C TYR A 61 3.38 -20.49 0.07
N SER A 62 4.30 -21.11 -0.70
CA SER A 62 5.56 -20.46 -1.05
C SER A 62 5.33 -19.20 -1.86
N ILE A 63 4.47 -19.26 -2.88
CA ILE A 63 4.12 -18.07 -3.69
C ILE A 63 3.35 -17.06 -2.85
N TRP A 64 2.45 -17.51 -1.98
CA TRP A 64 1.70 -16.63 -1.08
C TRP A 64 2.64 -15.80 -0.19
N ILE A 65 3.67 -16.43 0.38
CA ILE A 65 4.72 -15.77 1.16
C ILE A 65 5.53 -14.80 0.30
N ILE A 66 5.89 -15.18 -0.93
CA ILE A 66 6.60 -14.29 -1.87
C ILE A 66 5.76 -13.04 -2.16
N VAL A 67 4.45 -13.19 -2.39
CA VAL A 67 3.54 -12.06 -2.64
C VAL A 67 3.46 -11.15 -1.42
N LEU A 68 3.40 -11.72 -0.21
CA LEU A 68 3.44 -10.96 1.04
C LEU A 68 4.71 -10.12 1.12
N PHE A 69 5.89 -10.73 0.99
CA PHE A 69 7.16 -10.01 1.07
C PHE A 69 7.36 -9.01 -0.06
N ASN A 70 7.00 -9.37 -1.30
CA ASN A 70 7.05 -8.47 -2.44
C ASN A 70 6.20 -7.21 -2.19
N THR A 71 5.02 -7.38 -1.59
CA THR A 71 4.14 -6.26 -1.23
C THR A 71 4.72 -5.44 -0.06
N SER A 72 5.29 -6.07 0.96
CA SER A 72 5.96 -5.36 2.06
C SER A 72 7.14 -4.52 1.56
N ILE A 73 8.03 -5.08 0.74
CA ILE A 73 9.19 -4.35 0.21
C ILE A 73 8.71 -3.17 -0.63
N SER A 74 7.73 -3.38 -1.52
CA SER A 74 7.20 -2.30 -2.35
C SER A 74 6.54 -1.19 -1.54
N THR A 75 5.85 -1.57 -0.47
CA THR A 75 5.28 -0.61 0.47
C THR A 75 6.39 0.19 1.16
N ALA A 76 7.51 -0.44 1.53
CA ALA A 76 8.65 0.27 2.11
C ALA A 76 9.30 1.24 1.11
N PHE A 77 9.43 0.85 -0.17
CA PHE A 77 9.87 1.76 -1.23
C PHE A 77 8.95 2.98 -1.33
N THR A 78 7.63 2.77 -1.28
CA THR A 78 6.65 3.86 -1.34
C THR A 78 6.68 4.74 -0.10
N GLU A 79 6.76 4.17 1.09
CA GLU A 79 6.72 4.93 2.34
C GLU A 79 8.04 5.67 2.63
N ILE A 80 9.17 5.11 2.22
CA ILE A 80 10.51 5.62 2.56
C ILE A 80 11.16 6.31 1.36
N VAL A 81 11.35 5.58 0.26
CA VAL A 81 12.13 6.09 -0.90
C VAL A 81 11.34 7.17 -1.63
N TYR A 82 10.04 6.96 -1.86
CA TYR A 82 9.21 7.97 -2.52
C TYR A 82 9.05 9.23 -1.65
N SER A 83 8.85 9.07 -0.33
CA SER A 83 8.85 10.18 0.62
C SER A 83 10.17 10.95 0.65
N TRP A 84 11.32 10.26 0.61
CA TRP A 84 12.63 10.91 0.47
C TRP A 84 12.76 11.67 -0.85
N MET A 85 12.34 11.06 -1.97
CA MET A 85 12.37 11.69 -3.28
C MET A 85 11.55 12.98 -3.30
N LEU A 86 10.33 12.95 -2.74
CA LEU A 86 9.46 14.12 -2.64
C LEU A 86 10.09 15.23 -1.81
N ASN A 87 10.54 14.91 -0.59
CA ASN A 87 10.96 15.94 0.37
C ASN A 87 12.40 16.42 0.20
N CYS A 88 13.29 15.59 -0.34
CA CYS A 88 14.72 15.90 -0.43
C CYS A 88 15.18 16.20 -1.85
N VAL A 89 14.55 15.63 -2.88
CA VAL A 89 14.97 15.79 -4.29
C VAL A 89 14.05 16.72 -5.07
N GLN A 90 12.72 16.59 -4.85
CA GLN A 90 11.71 17.30 -5.66
C GLN A 90 11.15 18.56 -4.99
N ASP A 91 11.31 18.72 -3.67
CA ASP A 91 10.84 19.92 -2.96
C ASP A 91 11.75 21.12 -3.30
N PRO A 92 11.25 22.16 -3.99
CA PRO A 92 12.04 23.35 -4.30
C PRO A 92 12.44 24.16 -3.04
N LYS A 93 11.84 23.85 -1.89
CA LYS A 93 12.22 24.44 -0.59
C LYS A 93 13.34 23.65 0.10
N SER A 94 13.72 22.48 -0.42
CA SER A 94 14.86 21.76 0.14
C SER A 94 16.14 22.55 -0.16
N VAL A 95 16.90 22.82 0.88
CA VAL A 95 18.12 23.64 0.79
C VAL A 95 19.35 22.76 0.49
N ASP A 96 19.23 21.45 0.72
CA ASP A 96 20.29 20.49 0.49
C ASP A 96 19.74 19.11 0.13
N THR A 97 20.45 18.40 -0.74
CA THR A 97 20.16 17.01 -1.09
C THR A 97 21.10 16.10 -0.30
N ILE A 98 20.53 15.13 0.43
CA ILE A 98 21.32 14.16 1.23
C ILE A 98 22.39 13.45 0.39
N TYR A 99 22.13 13.25 -0.91
CA TYR A 99 23.03 12.58 -1.84
C TYR A 99 23.40 13.48 -3.03
N SER A 100 24.56 13.25 -3.63
CA SER A 100 24.97 13.94 -4.86
C SER A 100 23.98 13.73 -6.00
N ASN A 101 23.90 14.69 -6.93
CA ASN A 101 22.94 14.68 -8.04
C ASN A 101 22.93 13.35 -8.84
N LYS A 102 24.11 12.80 -9.17
CA LYS A 102 24.22 11.52 -9.89
C LYS A 102 23.62 10.35 -9.11
N VAL A 103 23.87 10.30 -7.80
CA VAL A 103 23.35 9.25 -6.92
C VAL A 103 21.84 9.41 -6.77
N SER A 104 21.36 10.64 -6.58
CA SER A 104 19.93 10.92 -6.47
C SER A 104 19.16 10.49 -7.73
N LEU A 105 19.64 10.85 -8.93
CA LEU A 105 19.02 10.44 -10.20
C LEU A 105 19.06 8.92 -10.40
N LEU A 106 20.15 8.26 -10.01
CA LEU A 106 20.25 6.80 -10.07
C LEU A 106 19.21 6.14 -9.16
N LEU A 107 19.07 6.60 -7.92
CA LEU A 107 18.08 6.07 -6.97
C LEU A 107 16.64 6.28 -7.47
N VAL A 108 16.35 7.44 -8.07
CA VAL A 108 15.04 7.71 -8.71
C VAL A 108 14.77 6.72 -9.84
N GLY A 109 15.76 6.48 -10.70
CA GLY A 109 15.64 5.51 -11.81
C GLY A 109 15.43 4.08 -11.32
N LEU A 110 16.19 3.65 -10.31
CA LEU A 110 16.04 2.31 -9.71
C LEU A 110 14.68 2.12 -9.04
N ASN A 111 14.15 3.16 -8.38
CA ASN A 111 12.81 3.14 -7.81
C ASN A 111 11.74 2.93 -8.90
N SER A 112 11.84 3.65 -10.03
CA SER A 112 10.93 3.50 -11.16
C SER A 112 10.96 2.10 -11.77
N LEU A 113 12.17 1.54 -11.95
CA LEU A 113 12.35 0.18 -12.46
C LEU A 113 11.76 -0.87 -11.51
N TYR A 114 12.05 -0.75 -10.21
CA TYR A 114 11.51 -1.63 -9.19
C TYR A 114 9.97 -1.62 -9.21
N TYR A 115 9.35 -0.44 -9.21
CA TYR A 115 7.90 -0.31 -9.19
C TYR A 115 7.25 -0.95 -10.43
N SER A 116 7.87 -0.79 -11.59
CA SER A 116 7.40 -1.40 -12.85
C SER A 116 7.38 -2.92 -12.78
N ILE A 117 8.44 -3.54 -12.25
CA ILE A 117 8.53 -5.00 -12.06
C ILE A 117 7.54 -5.47 -10.98
N HIS A 118 7.47 -4.74 -9.87
CA HIS A 118 6.56 -5.06 -8.77
C HIS A 118 5.10 -5.07 -9.25
N MET A 119 4.65 -4.05 -9.98
CA MET A 119 3.29 -3.95 -10.48
C MET A 119 2.92 -5.12 -11.40
N LEU A 120 3.86 -5.59 -12.23
CA LEU A 120 3.64 -6.77 -13.07
C LEU A 120 3.39 -8.03 -12.24
N VAL A 121 4.20 -8.30 -11.22
CA VAL A 121 4.02 -9.47 -10.35
C VAL A 121 2.76 -9.34 -9.50
N PHE A 122 2.54 -8.16 -8.93
CA PHE A 122 1.42 -7.87 -8.04
C PHE A 122 0.08 -8.06 -8.75
N MET A 123 -0.12 -7.41 -9.90
CA MET A 123 -1.38 -7.48 -10.65
C MET A 123 -1.73 -8.91 -11.06
N ASN A 124 -0.73 -9.71 -11.48
CA ASN A 124 -0.95 -11.11 -11.80
C ASN A 124 -1.39 -11.91 -10.57
N ALA A 125 -0.76 -11.70 -9.40
CA ALA A 125 -1.11 -12.42 -8.19
C ALA A 125 -2.51 -12.03 -7.67
N ILE A 126 -2.77 -10.72 -7.51
CA ILE A 126 -4.01 -10.24 -6.88
C ILE A 126 -5.25 -10.45 -7.73
N MET A 127 -5.13 -10.52 -9.06
CA MET A 127 -6.26 -10.78 -9.96
C MET A 127 -6.65 -12.26 -10.00
N THR A 128 -5.78 -13.13 -9.52
CA THR A 128 -5.97 -14.57 -9.61
C THR A 128 -6.92 -15.08 -8.51
N GLN A 129 -6.67 -14.71 -7.26
CA GLN A 129 -7.41 -15.27 -6.13
C GLN A 129 -7.35 -14.36 -4.90
N PHE A 130 -8.43 -14.35 -4.13
CA PHE A 130 -8.61 -13.53 -2.93
C PHE A 130 -7.53 -13.81 -1.86
N SER A 131 -7.02 -15.03 -1.76
CA SER A 131 -5.92 -15.37 -0.86
C SER A 131 -4.67 -14.51 -1.11
N PHE A 132 -4.33 -14.22 -2.37
CA PHE A 132 -3.19 -13.37 -2.72
C PHE A 132 -3.46 -11.90 -2.45
N PHE A 133 -4.70 -11.44 -2.62
CA PHE A 133 -5.11 -10.11 -2.15
C PHE A 133 -4.88 -9.97 -0.63
N ILE A 134 -5.23 -10.99 0.15
CA ILE A 134 -5.00 -10.99 1.60
C ILE A 134 -3.50 -10.98 1.94
N ALA A 135 -2.68 -11.77 1.22
CA ALA A 135 -1.22 -11.74 1.36
C ALA A 135 -0.67 -10.33 1.15
N SER A 136 -1.11 -9.68 0.08
CA SER A 136 -0.73 -8.32 -0.27
C SER A 136 -1.20 -7.30 0.77
N PHE A 137 -2.45 -7.39 1.22
CA PHE A 137 -2.96 -6.52 2.28
C PHE A 137 -2.13 -6.62 3.56
N PHE A 138 -1.83 -7.84 4.01
CA PHE A 138 -0.99 -8.06 5.19
C PHE A 138 0.44 -7.55 4.99
N GLY A 139 1.02 -7.80 3.80
CA GLY A 139 2.35 -7.32 3.48
C GLY A 139 2.45 -5.79 3.56
N GLY A 140 1.46 -5.08 3.01
CA GLY A 140 1.44 -3.62 3.01
C GLY A 140 1.10 -3.01 4.38
N ILE A 141 0.07 -3.51 5.06
CA ILE A 141 -0.42 -2.90 6.30
C ILE A 141 0.62 -2.93 7.42
N ILE A 142 1.43 -4.00 7.51
CA ILE A 142 2.51 -4.09 8.50
C ILE A 142 3.51 -2.95 8.33
N VAL A 143 3.92 -2.68 7.09
CA VAL A 143 4.90 -1.63 6.79
C VAL A 143 4.30 -0.25 7.02
N ILE A 144 3.07 0.01 6.55
CA ILE A 144 2.38 1.29 6.75
C ILE A 144 2.21 1.60 8.24
N LEU A 145 1.75 0.63 9.03
CA LEU A 145 1.58 0.82 10.48
C LEU A 145 2.93 1.08 11.16
N TYR A 146 3.96 0.32 10.79
CA TYR A 146 5.30 0.50 11.35
C TYR A 146 5.89 1.87 11.01
N THR A 147 5.86 2.30 9.74
CA THR A 147 6.42 3.59 9.31
C THR A 147 5.69 4.74 9.99
N ASN A 148 4.35 4.73 9.99
CA ASN A 148 3.56 5.77 10.62
C ASN A 148 3.74 5.80 12.14
N TRP A 149 3.87 4.64 12.79
CA TRP A 149 4.20 4.59 14.22
C TRP A 149 5.54 5.27 14.51
N GLN A 150 6.59 5.02 13.71
CA GLN A 150 7.87 5.71 13.86
C GLN A 150 7.76 7.23 13.69
N TYR A 151 6.95 7.70 12.74
CA TYR A 151 6.69 9.13 12.57
C TYR A 151 5.98 9.75 13.77
N ILE A 152 4.92 9.12 14.28
CA ILE A 152 4.17 9.58 15.45
C ILE A 152 5.11 9.65 16.68
N LEU A 153 5.96 8.65 16.87
CA LEU A 153 6.94 8.64 17.96
C LEU A 153 7.92 9.82 17.86
N ARG A 154 8.44 10.12 16.67
CA ARG A 154 9.34 11.27 16.45
C ARG A 154 8.64 12.60 16.72
N VAL A 155 7.41 12.78 16.24
CA VAL A 155 6.62 14.00 16.49
C VAL A 155 6.42 14.23 17.98
N ASN A 156 6.05 13.18 18.72
CA ASN A 156 5.85 13.28 20.16
C ASN A 156 7.15 13.61 20.91
N ARG A 157 8.28 13.02 20.53
CA ARG A 157 9.59 13.34 21.12
C ARG A 157 9.99 14.80 20.89
N ASN A 158 9.81 15.30 19.67
CA ASN A 158 10.13 16.69 19.34
C ASN A 158 9.27 17.67 20.13
N LYS A 159 7.98 17.37 20.30
CA LYS A 159 7.07 18.18 21.14
C LYS A 159 7.54 18.23 22.60
N THR A 160 7.95 17.10 23.16
CA THR A 160 8.48 17.06 24.55
C THR A 160 9.75 17.88 24.68
N ASN A 161 10.67 17.79 23.73
CA ASN A 161 11.92 18.57 23.78
C ASN A 161 11.65 20.08 23.74
N LEU A 162 10.74 20.53 22.85
CA LEU A 162 10.35 21.94 22.77
C LEU A 162 9.67 22.47 24.04
N LEU A 163 8.97 21.61 24.78
CA LEU A 163 8.35 21.98 26.06
C LEU A 163 9.36 22.01 27.22
N ASN A 164 10.49 21.31 27.09
CA ASN A 164 11.55 21.27 28.10
C ASN A 164 12.63 22.34 27.86
N GLU A 165 12.74 22.87 26.64
CA GLU A 165 13.66 23.95 26.27
C GLU A 165 13.07 25.36 26.47
N ASN A 166 11.77 25.47 26.78
CA ASN A 166 11.07 26.72 27.13
C ASN A 166 10.71 26.73 28.62
#